data_AF-A0A5C8T0G7-F1
#
_entry.id   AF-A0A5C8T0G7-F1
#
_cell.length_a   1.000
_cell.length_b   1.000
_cell.length_c   1.000
_cell.angle_alpha   90.00
_cell.angle_beta   90.00
_cell.angle_gamma   90.00
#
_symmetry.space_group_name_H-M   'P 1'
#
loop_
_entity.id
_entity.type
_entity.pdbx_description
1 polymer ?
#
loop_
_entity_poly.entity_id
_entity_poly.type
_entity_poly.pdbx_seq_one_letter_code
_entity_poly.pdbx_strand_id
1 'polypeptide(L)'
;ALRRAGSEPPGVVVRALDSGRKIGGVTLGAAARDAFGAPYYVIHRADLQTLLLDAVRSRPGIRLMMGREVTGLTETEDCVTLALESGNGARSENLSADLVVGADGLRSRIRVHLDPRGLSQAGMAAWRAIVPREAVPEALAGEATGLWLGRGRHVVHYPIHAGRDLNVVAVVPERQGDEDWGRLGEPAVLRAQFRDCAPDLAELLTVPDSWLVWSLADRPVALSLYKK
;
A
#
# COMPACT_ATOMS: atom_id res chain seq x y z
N ALA A 1 -19.86 6.35 -4.70
CA ALA A 1 -18.90 6.73 -3.65
C ALA A 1 -17.47 6.82 -4.19
N LEU A 2 -16.94 5.75 -4.80
CA LEU A 2 -15.58 5.72 -5.40
C LEU A 2 -15.28 6.92 -6.31
N ARG A 3 -16.17 7.26 -7.26
CA ARG A 3 -16.01 8.43 -8.15
C ARG A 3 -15.79 9.77 -7.44
N ARG A 4 -16.20 9.91 -6.18
CA ARG A 4 -16.03 11.15 -5.40
C ARG A 4 -14.72 11.16 -4.60
N ALA A 5 -14.20 9.99 -4.24
CA ALA A 5 -13.04 9.83 -3.37
C ALA A 5 -11.75 9.50 -4.15
N GLY A 6 -11.87 8.84 -5.31
CA GLY A 6 -10.76 8.51 -6.18
C GLY A 6 -10.66 9.41 -7.41
N SER A 7 -9.45 9.51 -7.94
CA SER A 7 -9.14 10.16 -9.22
C SER A 7 -8.86 9.11 -10.29
N GLU A 8 -9.17 9.41 -11.54
CA GLU A 8 -8.87 8.56 -12.69
C GLU A 8 -7.77 9.21 -13.52
N PRO A 9 -6.51 8.79 -13.34
CA PRO A 9 -5.41 9.38 -14.06
C PRO A 9 -5.54 9.07 -15.57
N PRO A 10 -5.18 10.01 -16.46
CA PRO A 10 -5.20 9.78 -17.90
C PRO A 10 -4.13 8.78 -18.36
N GLY A 11 -3.13 8.52 -17.52
CA GLY A 11 -2.06 7.58 -17.81
C GLY A 11 -0.96 7.54 -16.76
N VAL A 12 -0.01 6.66 -17.00
CA VAL A 12 1.29 6.62 -16.32
C VAL A 12 2.34 7.17 -17.28
N VAL A 13 3.11 8.17 -16.86
CA VAL A 13 4.24 8.69 -17.63
C VAL A 13 5.54 8.23 -16.99
N VAL A 14 6.30 7.42 -17.73
CA VAL A 14 7.55 6.83 -17.27
C VAL A 14 8.73 7.68 -17.76
N ARG A 15 9.60 8.10 -16.83
CA ARG A 15 10.80 8.91 -17.07
C ARG A 15 12.05 8.20 -16.58
N ALA A 16 13.16 8.48 -17.24
CA ALA A 16 14.49 8.20 -16.69
C ALA A 16 14.73 9.13 -15.49
N LEU A 17 15.18 8.56 -14.37
CA LEU A 17 15.35 9.29 -13.12
C LEU A 17 16.40 10.40 -13.18
N ASP A 18 17.48 10.17 -13.92
CA ASP A 18 18.64 11.06 -14.02
C ASP A 18 18.39 12.33 -14.85
N SER A 19 17.67 12.17 -15.95
CA SER A 19 17.52 13.17 -17.01
C SER A 19 16.10 13.70 -17.15
N GLY A 20 15.12 13.02 -16.54
CA GLY A 20 13.69 13.33 -16.70
C GLY A 20 13.14 13.03 -18.09
N ARG A 21 13.96 12.50 -18.99
CA ARG A 21 13.56 12.11 -20.33
C ARG A 21 12.46 11.05 -20.25
N LYS A 22 11.35 11.28 -20.95
CA LYS A 22 10.29 10.27 -21.09
C LYS A 22 10.85 9.03 -21.78
N ILE A 23 10.69 7.88 -21.15
CA ILE A 23 11.09 6.57 -21.69
C ILE A 23 9.90 5.72 -22.11
N GLY A 24 8.70 6.01 -21.59
CA GLY A 24 7.49 5.28 -21.95
C GLY A 24 6.26 5.80 -21.22
N GLY A 25 5.18 5.04 -21.33
CA GLY A 25 3.94 5.34 -20.63
C GLY A 25 2.86 4.30 -20.89
N VAL A 26 1.81 4.39 -20.08
CA VAL A 26 0.58 3.61 -20.23
C VAL A 26 -0.57 4.60 -20.35
N THR A 27 -1.37 4.49 -21.40
CA THR A 27 -2.62 5.26 -21.52
C THR A 27 -3.67 4.60 -20.64
N LEU A 28 -4.28 5.38 -19.75
CA LEU A 28 -5.38 4.96 -18.87
C LEU A 28 -6.65 5.75 -19.24
N GLY A 29 -7.47 6.12 -18.26
CA GLY A 29 -8.75 6.79 -18.50
C GLY A 29 -9.69 5.96 -19.37
N ALA A 30 -10.23 6.55 -20.44
CA ALA A 30 -11.13 5.90 -21.38
C ALA A 30 -10.54 4.59 -21.95
N ALA A 31 -9.25 4.56 -22.29
CA ALA A 31 -8.62 3.36 -22.84
C ALA A 31 -8.64 2.18 -21.85
N ALA A 32 -8.48 2.44 -20.54
CA ALA A 32 -8.58 1.41 -19.51
C ALA A 32 -10.03 0.92 -19.35
N ARG A 33 -11.02 1.82 -19.44
CA ARG A 33 -12.44 1.45 -19.41
C ARG A 33 -12.83 0.57 -20.58
N ASP A 34 -12.39 0.93 -21.78
CA ASP A 34 -12.69 0.18 -23.00
C ASP A 34 -12.04 -1.21 -22.98
N ALA A 35 -10.79 -1.29 -22.50
CA ALA A 35 -10.05 -2.56 -22.45
C ALA A 35 -10.51 -3.49 -21.33
N PHE A 36 -10.87 -2.97 -20.15
CA PHE A 36 -11.10 -3.77 -18.94
C PHE A 36 -12.53 -3.68 -18.38
N GLY A 37 -13.42 -2.92 -19.02
CA GLY A 37 -14.81 -2.74 -18.57
C GLY A 37 -14.98 -1.88 -17.31
N ALA A 38 -13.88 -1.31 -16.78
CA ALA A 38 -13.87 -0.54 -15.55
C ALA A 38 -12.75 0.54 -15.56
N PRO A 39 -12.94 1.66 -14.84
CA PRO A 39 -11.91 2.69 -14.72
C PRO A 39 -10.74 2.25 -13.83
N TYR A 40 -9.56 2.81 -14.10
CA TYR A 40 -8.40 2.73 -13.21
C TYR A 40 -8.45 3.89 -12.21
N TYR A 41 -8.57 3.61 -10.92
CA TYR A 41 -8.57 4.63 -9.88
C TYR A 41 -7.26 4.69 -9.10
N VAL A 42 -6.86 5.89 -8.73
CA VAL A 42 -6.01 6.17 -7.58
C VAL A 42 -6.86 6.78 -6.47
N ILE A 43 -6.70 6.31 -5.23
CA ILE A 43 -7.52 6.71 -4.09
C ILE A 43 -6.70 6.65 -2.81
N HIS A 44 -6.98 7.56 -1.88
CA HIS A 44 -6.36 7.50 -0.55
C HIS A 44 -6.83 6.25 0.20
N ARG A 45 -5.90 5.52 0.82
CA ARG A 45 -6.18 4.21 1.42
C ARG A 45 -7.27 4.28 2.50
N ALA A 46 -7.25 5.31 3.34
CA ALA A 46 -8.23 5.45 4.41
C ALA A 46 -9.64 5.69 3.86
N ASP A 47 -9.76 6.41 2.74
CA ASP A 47 -11.05 6.66 2.09
C ASP A 47 -11.61 5.36 1.53
N LEU A 48 -10.80 4.58 0.80
CA LEU A 48 -11.23 3.28 0.29
C LEU A 48 -11.66 2.34 1.43
N GLN A 49 -10.88 2.28 2.51
CA GLN A 49 -11.22 1.46 3.67
C GLN A 49 -12.55 1.92 4.30
N THR A 50 -12.78 3.22 4.43
CA THR A 50 -14.01 3.79 5.01
C THR A 50 -15.22 3.43 4.15
N LEU A 51 -15.10 3.58 2.82
CA LEU A 51 -16.16 3.21 1.90
C LEU A 51 -16.53 1.71 1.98
N LEU A 52 -15.53 0.84 2.13
CA LEU A 52 -15.75 -0.60 2.33
C LEU A 52 -16.39 -0.88 3.70
N LEU A 53 -15.94 -0.20 4.74
CA LEU A 53 -16.50 -0.33 6.09
C LEU A 53 -17.97 0.09 6.13
N ASP A 54 -18.33 1.19 5.48
CA ASP A 54 -19.71 1.67 5.40
C ASP A 54 -20.59 0.67 4.63
N ALA A 55 -20.08 0.12 3.52
CA ALA A 55 -20.76 -0.93 2.78
C ALA A 55 -21.01 -2.17 3.64
N VAL A 56 -20.02 -2.59 4.44
CA VAL A 56 -20.16 -3.72 5.38
C VAL A 56 -21.18 -3.42 6.47
N ARG A 57 -21.14 -2.23 7.08
CA ARG A 57 -22.09 -1.81 8.13
C ARG A 57 -23.54 -1.79 7.64
N SER A 58 -23.76 -1.51 6.36
CA SER A 58 -25.10 -1.55 5.77
C SER A 58 -25.67 -2.97 5.55
N ARG A 59 -24.87 -4.02 5.78
CA ARG A 59 -25.30 -5.42 5.57
C ARG A 59 -25.68 -6.09 6.90
N PRO A 60 -26.96 -6.43 7.13
CA PRO A 60 -27.40 -6.98 8.41
C PRO A 60 -26.80 -8.36 8.73
N GLY A 61 -26.35 -9.11 7.71
CA GLY A 61 -25.72 -10.41 7.89
C GLY A 61 -24.23 -10.37 8.28
N ILE A 62 -23.62 -9.18 8.43
CA ILE A 62 -22.19 -9.06 8.77
C ILE A 62 -22.04 -8.49 10.18
N ARG A 63 -21.40 -9.26 11.07
CA ARG A 63 -21.03 -8.81 12.40
C ARG A 63 -19.56 -8.37 12.42
N LEU A 64 -19.32 -7.09 12.73
CA LEU A 64 -17.97 -6.56 12.91
C LEU A 64 -17.53 -6.63 14.38
N MET A 65 -16.43 -7.33 14.64
CA MET A 65 -15.86 -7.49 15.98
C MET A 65 -14.46 -6.85 16.05
N MET A 66 -14.41 -5.55 16.38
CA MET A 66 -13.15 -4.80 16.53
C MET A 66 -12.49 -5.00 17.89
N GLY A 67 -11.17 -4.82 17.99
CA GLY A 67 -10.44 -4.96 19.26
C GLY A 67 -10.27 -6.41 19.73
N ARG A 68 -10.44 -7.37 18.81
CA ARG A 68 -10.20 -8.80 18.99
C ARG A 68 -9.03 -9.20 18.10
N GLU A 69 -7.95 -9.65 18.69
CA GLU A 69 -6.81 -10.24 17.98
C GLU A 69 -7.00 -11.76 17.91
N VAL A 70 -6.81 -12.35 16.74
CA VAL A 70 -6.77 -13.81 16.60
C VAL A 70 -5.40 -14.30 17.05
N THR A 71 -5.36 -15.10 18.11
CA THR A 71 -4.11 -15.61 18.68
C THR A 71 -3.84 -17.07 18.34
N GLY A 72 -4.87 -17.82 17.97
CA GLY A 72 -4.76 -19.21 17.56
C GLY A 72 -5.93 -19.69 16.71
N LEU A 73 -5.71 -20.82 16.04
CA LEU A 73 -6.71 -21.51 15.24
C LEU A 73 -6.56 -23.01 15.47
N THR A 74 -7.68 -23.69 15.72
CA THR A 74 -7.78 -25.15 15.79
C THR A 74 -8.88 -25.61 14.85
N GLU A 75 -8.62 -26.67 14.10
CA GLU A 75 -9.53 -27.24 13.11
C GLU A 75 -9.86 -28.67 13.54
N THR A 76 -11.15 -29.00 13.57
CA THR A 76 -11.67 -30.36 13.75
C THR A 76 -12.42 -30.78 12.49
N GLU A 77 -12.91 -32.02 12.44
CA GLU A 77 -13.73 -32.49 11.30
C GLU A 77 -15.02 -31.68 11.13
N ASP A 78 -15.54 -31.07 12.20
CA ASP A 78 -16.84 -30.39 12.21
C ASP A 78 -16.76 -28.87 12.06
N CYS A 79 -15.67 -28.24 12.54
CA CYS A 79 -15.56 -26.78 12.53
C CYS A 79 -14.12 -26.27 12.69
N VAL A 80 -13.96 -24.96 12.46
CA VAL A 80 -12.76 -24.21 12.80
C VAL A 80 -13.05 -23.33 14.01
N THR A 81 -12.22 -23.42 15.05
CA THR A 81 -12.29 -22.57 16.24
C THR A 81 -11.13 -21.59 16.28
N LEU A 82 -11.45 -20.30 16.37
CA LEU A 82 -10.51 -19.20 16.57
C LEU A 82 -10.39 -18.87 18.05
N ALA A 83 -9.16 -18.80 18.55
CA ALA A 83 -8.87 -18.17 19.84
C ALA A 83 -8.69 -16.66 19.61
N LEU A 84 -9.45 -15.86 20.36
CA LEU A 84 -9.48 -14.41 20.28
C LEU A 84 -9.05 -13.81 21.62
N GLU A 85 -8.24 -12.76 21.58
CA GLU A 85 -7.89 -11.96 22.75
C GLU A 85 -8.25 -10.49 22.53
N SER A 86 -8.68 -9.81 23.59
CA SER A 86 -8.82 -8.36 23.56
C SER A 86 -7.46 -7.71 23.36
N GLY A 87 -7.39 -6.55 22.70
CA GLY A 87 -6.11 -5.86 22.44
C GLY A 87 -5.25 -5.49 23.67
N ASN A 88 -5.79 -5.58 24.89
CA ASN A 88 -5.05 -5.41 26.15
C ASN A 88 -4.82 -6.73 26.91
N GLY A 89 -5.12 -7.88 26.31
CA GLY A 89 -4.96 -9.23 26.88
C GLY A 89 -5.92 -9.57 28.03
N ALA A 90 -6.83 -8.67 28.43
CA ALA A 90 -7.65 -8.85 29.62
C ALA A 90 -8.81 -9.85 29.44
N ARG A 91 -9.15 -10.18 28.19
CA ARG A 91 -10.26 -11.08 27.85
C ARG A 91 -9.85 -12.03 26.74
N SER A 92 -10.24 -13.28 26.91
CA SER A 92 -10.07 -14.35 25.92
C SER A 92 -11.45 -14.90 25.57
N GLU A 93 -11.72 -15.15 24.29
CA GLU A 93 -12.94 -15.82 23.82
C GLU A 93 -12.60 -16.78 22.68
N ASN A 94 -13.43 -17.81 22.49
CA ASN A 94 -13.34 -18.71 21.36
C ASN A 94 -14.53 -18.49 20.43
N LEU A 95 -14.27 -18.51 19.12
CA LEU A 95 -15.29 -18.37 18.08
C LEU A 95 -15.21 -19.53 17.09
N SER A 96 -16.28 -20.33 17.01
CA SER A 96 -16.40 -21.42 16.03
C SER A 96 -17.05 -20.94 14.74
N ALA A 97 -16.59 -21.46 13.61
CA ALA A 97 -17.10 -21.18 12.27
C ALA A 97 -16.90 -22.39 11.35
N ASP A 98 -17.74 -22.50 10.32
CA ASP A 98 -17.61 -23.54 9.29
C ASP A 98 -16.43 -23.26 8.33
N LEU A 99 -16.07 -21.98 8.17
CA LEU A 99 -14.98 -21.53 7.30
C LEU A 99 -14.29 -20.31 7.90
N VAL A 100 -12.96 -20.29 7.82
CA VAL A 100 -12.14 -19.13 8.16
C VAL A 100 -11.40 -18.64 6.91
N VAL A 101 -11.53 -17.34 6.63
CA VAL A 101 -10.74 -16.65 5.60
C VAL A 101 -9.66 -15.81 6.27
N GLY A 102 -8.40 -16.24 6.13
CA GLY A 102 -7.23 -15.50 6.62
C GLY A 102 -6.95 -14.26 5.75
N ALA A 103 -7.43 -13.10 6.19
CA ALA A 103 -7.20 -11.80 5.55
C ALA A 103 -6.37 -10.84 6.43
N ASP A 104 -5.50 -11.40 7.28
CA ASP A 104 -4.69 -10.74 8.31
C ASP A 104 -3.31 -10.25 7.80
N GLY A 105 -3.14 -10.15 6.48
CA GLY A 105 -2.04 -9.44 5.83
C GLY A 105 -0.70 -10.18 5.80
N LEU A 106 0.38 -9.43 5.53
CA LEU A 106 1.71 -9.99 5.27
C LEU A 106 2.27 -10.82 6.46
N ARG A 107 1.98 -10.37 7.68
CA ARG A 107 2.38 -11.05 8.94
C ARG A 107 1.32 -12.04 9.44
N SER A 108 0.48 -12.54 8.54
CA SER A 108 -0.63 -13.44 8.85
C SER A 108 -0.22 -14.57 9.81
N ARG A 109 -0.98 -14.69 10.90
CA ARG A 109 -0.93 -15.81 11.86
C ARG A 109 -1.73 -16.99 11.31
N ILE A 110 -2.82 -16.72 10.60
CA ILE A 110 -3.64 -17.76 9.97
C ILE A 110 -2.85 -18.53 8.91
N ARG A 111 -2.06 -17.83 8.10
CA ARG A 111 -1.26 -18.43 7.03
C ARG A 111 -0.28 -19.48 7.54
N VAL A 112 0.25 -19.35 8.76
CA VAL A 112 1.21 -20.31 9.34
C VAL A 112 0.62 -21.72 9.40
N HIS A 113 -0.70 -21.85 9.50
CA HIS A 113 -1.38 -23.15 9.48
C HIS A 113 -1.38 -23.81 8.08
N LEU A 114 -1.21 -23.03 7.00
CA LEU A 114 -1.20 -23.49 5.61
C LEU A 114 0.21 -23.58 5.03
N ASP A 115 1.04 -22.58 5.33
CA ASP A 115 2.40 -22.43 4.83
C ASP A 115 3.25 -21.75 5.91
N PRO A 116 4.08 -22.52 6.66
CA PRO A 116 4.85 -21.99 7.78
C PRO A 116 6.07 -21.18 7.34
N ARG A 117 6.36 -21.08 6.03
CA ARG A 117 7.52 -20.32 5.54
C ARG A 117 7.38 -18.84 5.90
N GLY A 118 8.46 -18.31 6.48
CA GLY A 118 8.54 -16.94 6.95
C GLY A 118 8.59 -15.90 5.83
N LEU A 119 8.73 -14.64 6.24
CA LEU A 119 8.91 -13.51 5.35
C LEU A 119 10.31 -13.50 4.74
N SER A 120 10.40 -13.05 3.49
CA SER A 120 11.64 -12.73 2.80
C SER A 120 11.77 -11.21 2.71
N GLN A 121 12.86 -10.67 3.24
CA GLN A 121 13.16 -9.25 3.13
C GLN A 121 13.65 -8.93 1.71
N ALA A 122 13.09 -7.89 1.10
CA ALA A 122 13.48 -7.48 -0.26
C ALA A 122 14.77 -6.64 -0.28
N GLY A 123 15.27 -6.20 0.88
CA GLY A 123 16.43 -5.29 0.97
C GLY A 123 16.15 -3.89 0.45
N MET A 124 14.87 -3.49 0.42
CA MET A 124 14.38 -2.23 -0.12
C MET A 124 13.39 -1.62 0.86
N ALA A 125 13.29 -0.30 0.89
CA ALA A 125 12.26 0.41 1.65
C ALA A 125 11.44 1.32 0.74
N ALA A 126 10.15 1.43 1.03
CA ALA A 126 9.27 2.46 0.46
C ALA A 126 9.13 3.62 1.44
N TRP A 127 9.53 4.81 1.00
CA TRP A 127 9.37 6.07 1.69
C TRP A 127 8.14 6.75 1.11
N ARG A 128 7.17 7.13 1.96
CA ARG A 128 5.95 7.81 1.50
C ARG A 128 5.76 9.16 2.16
N ALA A 129 5.24 10.09 1.36
CA ALA A 129 4.82 11.40 1.79
C ALA A 129 3.56 11.82 1.01
N ILE A 130 2.81 12.74 1.60
CA ILE A 130 1.69 13.43 0.95
C ILE A 130 2.09 14.91 0.89
N VAL A 131 1.96 15.51 -0.29
CA VAL A 131 2.33 16.89 -0.57
C VAL A 131 1.08 17.67 -0.98
N PRO A 132 0.77 18.81 -0.35
CA PRO A 132 -0.31 19.69 -0.81
C PRO A 132 -0.07 20.14 -2.25
N ARG A 133 -1.13 20.17 -3.06
CA ARG A 133 -1.02 20.38 -4.50
C ARG A 133 -0.30 21.68 -4.87
N GLU A 134 -0.50 22.73 -4.08
CA GLU A 134 0.10 24.05 -4.22
C GLU A 134 1.62 24.09 -3.98
N ALA A 135 2.17 23.09 -3.29
CA ALA A 135 3.60 22.96 -3.04
C ALA A 135 4.31 22.05 -4.06
N VAL A 136 3.55 21.44 -4.99
CA VAL A 136 4.11 20.57 -6.04
C VAL A 136 4.75 21.44 -7.13
N PRO A 137 5.97 21.12 -7.60
CA PRO A 137 6.59 21.81 -8.73
C PRO A 137 5.68 21.81 -9.96
N GLU A 138 5.58 22.96 -10.65
CA GLU A 138 4.65 23.14 -11.79
C GLU A 138 4.85 22.08 -12.88
N ALA A 139 6.09 21.69 -13.15
CA ALA A 139 6.41 20.64 -14.12
C ALA A 139 5.79 19.27 -13.79
N LEU A 140 5.53 19.00 -12.51
CA LEU A 140 4.96 17.75 -12.01
C LEU A 140 3.52 17.90 -11.53
N ALA A 141 2.94 19.08 -11.77
CA ALA A 141 1.57 19.43 -11.47
C ALA A 141 0.57 18.85 -12.50
N GLY A 142 0.78 17.64 -13.00
CA GLY A 142 -0.14 16.98 -13.90
C GLY A 142 -1.10 16.04 -13.17
N GLU A 143 -2.18 15.64 -13.86
CA GLU A 143 -3.11 14.61 -13.36
C GLU A 143 -2.61 13.17 -13.61
N ALA A 144 -1.54 13.01 -14.37
CA ALA A 144 -0.97 11.71 -14.69
C ALA A 144 -0.13 11.16 -13.52
N THR A 145 -0.10 9.84 -13.38
CA THR A 145 0.86 9.17 -12.50
C THR A 145 2.26 9.31 -13.11
N GLY A 146 3.21 9.86 -12.35
CA GLY A 146 4.62 9.88 -12.74
C GLY A 146 5.36 8.69 -12.17
N LEU A 147 6.15 8.01 -12.99
CA LEU A 147 7.09 6.96 -12.58
C LEU A 147 8.50 7.32 -13.06
N TRP A 148 9.43 7.46 -12.13
CA TRP A 148 10.83 7.80 -12.38
C TRP A 148 11.70 6.59 -12.10
N LEU A 149 12.28 6.00 -13.15
CA LEU A 149 13.06 4.77 -13.06
C LEU A 149 14.56 5.07 -13.04
N GLY A 150 15.24 4.60 -12.00
CA GLY A 150 16.70 4.55 -11.91
C GLY A 150 17.20 3.15 -11.59
N ARG A 151 18.52 2.96 -11.60
CA ARG A 151 19.13 1.68 -11.25
C ARG A 151 18.97 1.42 -9.75
N GLY A 152 18.17 0.42 -9.40
CA GLY A 152 17.98 0.00 -8.00
C GLY A 152 17.16 0.98 -7.13
N ARG A 153 16.53 2.00 -7.72
CA ARG A 153 15.66 2.95 -7.02
C ARG A 153 14.66 3.58 -7.97
N HIS A 154 13.50 3.99 -7.47
CA HIS A 154 12.50 4.68 -8.29
C HIS A 154 11.61 5.59 -7.44
N VAL A 155 10.93 6.54 -8.11
CA VAL A 155 9.92 7.39 -7.48
C VAL A 155 8.62 7.29 -8.26
N VAL A 156 7.51 7.11 -7.53
CA VAL A 156 6.16 7.19 -8.08
C VAL A 156 5.44 8.36 -7.43
N HIS A 157 4.73 9.16 -8.22
CA HIS A 157 3.84 10.18 -7.69
C HIS A 157 2.50 10.21 -8.43
N TYR A 158 1.42 10.48 -7.73
CA TYR A 158 0.08 10.58 -8.33
C TYR A 158 -0.87 11.42 -7.46
N PRO A 159 -1.82 12.14 -8.06
CA PRO A 159 -2.81 12.91 -7.32
C PRO A 159 -3.74 11.99 -6.53
N ILE A 160 -4.07 12.39 -5.31
CA ILE A 160 -5.08 11.76 -4.44
C ILE A 160 -6.04 12.84 -3.92
N HIS A 161 -7.05 12.45 -3.12
CA HIS A 161 -8.05 13.38 -2.58
C HIS A 161 -8.70 14.27 -3.66
N ALA A 162 -9.04 13.68 -4.80
CA ALA A 162 -9.56 14.38 -5.98
C ALA A 162 -8.63 15.50 -6.51
N GLY A 163 -7.31 15.32 -6.42
CA GLY A 163 -6.31 16.24 -6.97
C GLY A 163 -5.82 17.32 -5.99
N ARG A 164 -6.32 17.33 -4.75
CA ARG A 164 -5.88 18.30 -3.71
C ARG A 164 -4.52 17.99 -3.12
N ASP A 165 -4.08 16.74 -3.20
CA ASP A 165 -2.79 16.32 -2.69
C ASP A 165 -2.09 15.41 -3.70
N LEU A 166 -0.77 15.37 -3.62
CA LEU A 166 0.09 14.45 -4.38
C LEU A 166 0.68 13.42 -3.43
N ASN A 167 0.39 12.15 -3.66
CA ASN A 167 1.08 11.06 -2.98
C ASN A 167 2.43 10.82 -3.67
N VAL A 168 3.51 10.76 -2.90
CA VAL A 168 4.86 10.49 -3.37
C VAL A 168 5.40 9.24 -2.69
N VAL A 169 5.93 8.30 -3.47
CA VAL A 169 6.55 7.07 -2.98
C VAL A 169 7.94 6.94 -3.60
N ALA A 170 8.98 6.95 -2.78
CA ALA A 170 10.34 6.68 -3.21
C ALA A 170 10.78 5.31 -2.70
N VAL A 171 11.24 4.45 -3.60
CA VAL A 171 11.73 3.10 -3.26
C VAL A 171 13.24 3.07 -3.44
N VAL A 172 13.95 2.76 -2.36
CA VAL A 172 15.42 2.78 -2.29
C VAL A 172 15.95 1.54 -1.56
N PRO A 173 17.23 1.15 -1.78
CA PRO A 173 17.84 0.09 -0.99
C PRO A 173 17.85 0.41 0.50
N GLU A 174 17.60 -0.60 1.31
CA GLU A 174 17.58 -0.49 2.77
C GLU A 174 18.62 -1.44 3.36
N ARG A 175 19.51 -0.90 4.20
CA ARG A 175 20.59 -1.69 4.82
C ARG A 175 20.11 -2.50 6.03
N GLN A 176 19.13 -1.99 6.76
CA GLN A 176 18.57 -2.61 7.95
C GLN A 176 17.07 -2.48 7.88
N GLY A 177 16.39 -3.59 7.60
CA GLY A 177 14.94 -3.65 7.64
C GLY A 177 14.50 -3.69 9.10
N ASP A 178 13.81 -2.65 9.54
CA ASP A 178 13.16 -2.66 10.85
C ASP A 178 11.79 -3.31 10.75
N GLU A 179 11.35 -3.94 11.84
CA GLU A 179 10.01 -4.50 11.96
C GLU A 179 8.93 -3.43 12.16
N ASP A 180 9.33 -2.21 12.50
CA ASP A 180 8.45 -1.10 12.82
C ASP A 180 7.73 -0.56 11.58
N TRP A 181 6.41 -0.69 11.59
CA TRP A 181 5.55 -0.17 10.53
C TRP A 181 5.54 1.36 10.56
N GLY A 182 5.99 1.99 9.47
CA GLY A 182 5.80 3.43 9.27
C GLY A 182 6.63 4.27 10.22
N ARG A 183 7.89 3.89 10.44
CA ARG A 183 8.84 4.72 11.18
C ARG A 183 9.07 6.04 10.47
N LEU A 184 9.42 7.08 11.22
CA LEU A 184 9.80 8.37 10.65
C LEU A 184 11.18 8.26 10.00
N GLY A 185 11.26 8.65 8.74
CA GLY A 185 12.49 8.70 7.96
C GLY A 185 13.04 10.13 7.87
N GLU A 186 14.34 10.27 8.03
CA GLU A 186 15.03 11.54 7.87
C GLU A 186 15.07 11.98 6.38
N PRO A 187 14.53 13.15 6.01
CA PRO A 187 14.51 13.60 4.61
C PRO A 187 15.90 13.66 3.96
N ALA A 188 16.95 13.96 4.73
CA ALA A 188 18.32 14.02 4.23
C ALA A 188 18.84 12.65 3.75
N VAL A 189 18.45 11.56 4.43
CA VAL A 189 18.80 10.18 4.04
C VAL A 189 18.20 9.85 2.68
N LEU A 190 16.93 10.19 2.48
CA LEU A 190 16.27 9.99 1.19
C LEU A 190 16.92 10.82 0.09
N ARG A 191 17.11 12.13 0.30
CA ARG A 191 17.72 13.02 -0.70
C ARG A 191 19.12 12.58 -1.11
N ALA A 192 19.91 12.03 -0.18
CA ALA A 192 21.23 11.46 -0.51
C ALA A 192 21.15 10.31 -1.53
N GLN A 193 20.04 9.56 -1.55
CA GLN A 193 19.77 8.50 -2.54
C GLN A 193 19.36 9.03 -3.91
N PHE A 194 19.09 10.33 -4.09
CA PHE A 194 18.60 10.90 -5.35
C PHE A 194 19.42 12.13 -5.81
N ARG A 195 20.68 12.26 -5.41
CA ARG A 195 21.54 13.42 -5.78
C ARG A 195 21.75 13.61 -7.28
N ASP A 196 21.64 12.53 -8.05
CA ASP A 196 21.84 12.48 -9.49
C ASP A 196 20.51 12.44 -10.27
N CYS A 197 19.38 12.77 -9.63
CA CYS A 197 18.10 12.84 -10.31
C CYS A 197 17.87 14.18 -11.03
N ALA A 198 16.91 14.17 -11.96
CA ALA A 198 16.53 15.35 -12.72
C ALA A 198 16.05 16.51 -11.81
N PRO A 199 16.24 17.78 -12.20
CA PRO A 199 15.90 18.94 -11.36
C PRO A 199 14.46 18.93 -10.82
N ASP A 200 13.46 18.65 -11.66
CA ASP A 200 12.05 18.62 -11.24
C ASP A 200 11.78 17.56 -10.16
N LEU A 201 12.44 16.40 -10.25
CA LEU A 201 12.30 15.35 -9.25
C LEU A 201 13.05 15.73 -7.96
N ALA A 202 14.23 16.33 -8.08
CA ALA A 202 15.00 16.80 -6.95
C ALA A 202 14.19 17.84 -6.15
N GLU A 203 13.55 18.78 -6.83
CA GLU A 203 12.67 19.79 -6.24
C GLU A 203 11.49 19.13 -5.51
N LEU A 204 10.77 18.19 -6.14
CA LEU A 204 9.66 17.48 -5.49
C LEU A 204 10.10 16.77 -4.20
N LEU A 205 11.29 16.18 -4.18
CA LEU A 205 11.81 15.45 -3.02
C LEU A 205 12.24 16.36 -1.85
N THR A 206 12.33 17.68 -2.04
CA THR A 206 12.57 18.63 -0.95
C THR A 206 11.29 19.08 -0.24
N VAL A 207 10.12 18.93 -0.88
CA VAL A 207 8.85 19.46 -0.38
C VAL A 207 8.37 18.77 0.90
N PRO A 208 8.42 17.43 1.06
CA PRO A 208 7.96 16.80 2.28
C PRO A 208 8.87 17.06 3.49
N ASP A 209 8.29 17.57 4.57
CA ASP A 209 8.97 17.75 5.86
C ASP A 209 9.21 16.43 6.60
N SER A 210 8.39 15.41 6.33
CA SER A 210 8.51 14.10 6.95
C SER A 210 8.18 12.99 5.97
N TRP A 211 8.80 11.85 6.19
CA TRP A 211 8.57 10.62 5.44
C TRP A 211 8.24 9.50 6.39
N LEU A 212 7.28 8.69 6.02
CA LEU A 212 7.06 7.40 6.66
C LEU A 212 7.81 6.33 5.84
N VAL A 213 8.47 5.40 6.53
CA VAL A 213 9.32 4.38 5.91
C VAL A 213 8.77 3.00 6.21
N TRP A 214 8.67 2.19 5.16
CA TRP A 214 8.25 0.79 5.24
C TRP A 214 9.29 -0.11 4.58
N SER A 215 9.91 -0.97 5.40
CA SER A 215 10.73 -2.08 4.92
C SER A 215 9.88 -2.99 4.01
N LEU A 216 10.36 -3.27 2.82
CA LEU A 216 9.66 -4.14 1.87
C LEU A 216 10.02 -5.59 2.15
N ALA A 217 9.00 -6.38 2.40
CA ALA A 217 9.09 -7.82 2.57
C ALA A 217 7.98 -8.49 1.78
N ASP A 218 8.23 -9.74 1.39
CA ASP A 218 7.27 -10.57 0.70
C ASP A 218 7.25 -11.98 1.32
N ARG A 219 6.32 -12.81 0.89
CA ARG A 219 6.32 -14.25 1.16
C ARG A 219 6.51 -15.01 -0.15
N PRO A 220 7.14 -16.19 -0.10
CA PRO A 220 7.08 -17.08 -1.24
C PRO A 220 5.61 -17.37 -1.60
N VAL A 221 5.36 -17.63 -2.88
CA VAL A 221 4.05 -18.10 -3.34
C VAL A 221 3.67 -19.33 -2.51
N ALA A 222 2.48 -19.30 -1.92
CA ALA A 222 2.00 -20.38 -1.06
C ALA A 222 1.87 -21.67 -1.86
N LEU A 223 2.26 -22.81 -1.27
CA LEU A 223 2.05 -24.12 -1.90
C LEU A 223 0.57 -24.49 -1.95
N SER A 224 -0.20 -24.08 -0.93
CA SER A 224 -1.66 -24.14 -0.89
C SER A 224 -2.23 -22.90 -0.22
N LEU A 225 -3.43 -22.49 -0.63
CA LEU A 225 -4.19 -21.38 -0.03
C LEU A 225 -5.38 -21.87 0.81
N TYR A 226 -5.59 -23.18 0.91
CA TYR A 226 -6.69 -23.76 1.67
C TYR A 226 -6.32 -25.14 2.20
N LYS A 227 -7.03 -25.55 3.24
CA LYS A 227 -7.21 -26.95 3.63
C LYS A 227 -8.64 -27.34 3.32
N LYS A 228 -8.84 -28.61 2.95
CA LYS A 228 -10.17 -29.17 2.74
C LYS A 228 -10.63 -29.81 4.03
#